data_AF-A0A962I5J5-F1
#
_entry.id   AF-A0A962I5J5-F1
#
_cell.length_a   1.000
_cell.length_b   1.000
_cell.length_c   1.000
_cell.angle_alpha   90.00
_cell.angle_beta   90.00
_cell.angle_gamma   90.00
#
_symmetry.space_group_name_H-M   'P 1'
#
loop_
_entity.id
_entity.type
_entity.pdbx_description
1 polymer ?
#
loop_
_entity_poly.entity_id
_entity_poly.type
_entity_poly.pdbx_seq_one_letter_code
_entity_poly.pdbx_strand_id
1 'polypeptide(L)'
;MSGDGFSGTGSAPDSDPFLGSRPLGLRLLSWAAALLLLILLLAAAVVTLVPWPRTVQAPFELVADGALPTLQAPLQGTVTRVAVRQGQTVAAGELLFEIRGDSLLTLNAEQAGLSAAVQAAAEEADRLQTTHRNAVAAAEREAELLRQGLAQSRQHESTLQTLLERKQQ
;
A
#
# COMPACT_ATOMS: atom_id res chain seq x y z
N MET A 1 69.41 84.39 66.73
CA MET A 1 70.71 83.92 66.18
C MET A 1 70.54 83.90 64.68
N SER A 2 70.88 85.02 64.05
CA SER A 2 72.00 85.15 63.09
C SER A 2 71.55 84.68 61.70
N GLY A 3 71.28 85.59 60.76
CA GLY A 3 72.28 86.23 59.90
C GLY A 3 72.56 85.27 58.73
N ASP A 4 72.42 85.56 57.45
CA ASP A 4 72.51 86.80 56.64
C ASP A 4 71.63 86.57 55.38
N GLY A 5 71.09 87.53 54.65
CA GLY A 5 71.69 88.79 54.22
C GLY A 5 71.84 88.78 52.69
N PHE A 6 70.71 89.01 52.01
CA PHE A 6 70.51 89.81 50.79
C PHE A 6 71.41 89.64 49.53
N SER A 7 70.70 89.30 48.44
CA SER A 7 70.70 89.92 47.09
C SER A 7 71.72 89.56 46.01
N GLY A 8 71.14 89.22 44.86
CA GLY A 8 71.74 89.28 43.52
C GLY A 8 70.61 89.24 42.49
N THR A 9 70.28 90.40 41.93
CA THR A 9 69.29 90.66 40.88
C THR A 9 69.73 90.09 39.52
N GLY A 10 68.82 89.54 38.71
CA GLY A 10 69.10 89.33 37.28
C GLY A 10 68.05 88.52 36.51
N SER A 11 67.29 89.23 35.67
CA SER A 11 66.59 88.78 34.44
C SER A 11 65.56 87.65 34.48
N ALA A 12 64.28 88.03 34.35
CA ALA A 12 63.33 87.33 33.45
C ALA A 12 63.55 87.83 32.00
N PRO A 13 62.88 87.32 30.96
CA PRO A 13 62.18 86.04 30.76
C PRO A 13 62.70 85.29 29.52
N ASP A 14 62.71 83.95 29.49
CA ASP A 14 62.80 83.23 28.21
C ASP A 14 61.61 82.30 28.06
N SER A 15 60.66 82.80 27.27
CA SER A 15 59.64 82.02 26.60
C SER A 15 60.33 81.17 25.54
N ASP A 16 60.15 79.85 25.62
CA ASP A 16 60.45 78.94 24.51
C ASP A 16 59.14 78.61 23.76
N PRO A 17 58.85 79.34 22.68
CA PRO A 17 57.82 79.01 21.71
C PRO A 17 58.40 78.01 20.69
N PHE A 18 58.18 76.72 20.88
CA PHE A 18 58.46 75.74 19.82
C PHE A 18 57.27 74.81 19.60
N LEU A 19 56.24 75.38 18.96
CA LEU A 19 55.49 74.63 17.95
C LEU A 19 56.47 74.16 16.87
N GLY A 20 56.33 72.90 16.46
CA GLY A 20 56.61 72.52 15.08
C GLY A 20 57.83 71.64 14.86
N SER A 21 57.64 70.32 14.94
CA SER A 21 57.79 69.43 13.77
C SER A 21 57.56 67.98 14.21
N ARG A 22 56.49 67.35 13.73
CA ARG A 22 56.41 65.90 13.75
C ARG A 22 57.51 65.41 12.79
N PRO A 23 58.56 64.70 13.25
CA PRO A 23 59.67 64.33 12.39
C PRO A 23 59.14 63.47 11.24
N LEU A 24 59.61 63.74 10.01
CA LEU A 24 59.15 63.08 8.78
C LEU A 24 59.20 61.54 8.85
N GLY A 25 60.02 60.97 9.74
CA GLY A 25 60.07 59.52 10.00
C GLY A 25 58.76 58.92 10.52
N LEU A 26 57.96 59.66 11.30
CA LEU A 26 56.65 59.19 11.77
C LEU A 26 55.58 59.22 10.66
N ARG A 27 55.73 60.05 9.62
CA ARG A 27 54.80 60.06 8.49
C ARG A 27 54.95 58.79 7.65
N LEU A 28 56.18 58.40 7.33
CA LEU A 28 56.48 57.13 6.64
C LEU A 28 56.05 55.91 7.47
N LEU A 29 56.27 55.95 8.79
CA LEU A 29 55.82 54.90 9.70
C LEU A 29 54.29 54.85 9.81
N SER A 30 53.61 56.01 9.81
CA SER A 30 52.14 56.09 9.80
C SER A 30 51.53 55.62 8.48
N TRP A 31 52.22 55.84 7.35
CA TRP A 31 51.79 55.35 6.03
C TRP A 31 52.00 53.84 5.92
N ALA A 32 53.10 53.31 6.45
CA ALA A 32 53.33 51.88 6.56
C ALA A 32 52.28 51.21 7.47
N ALA A 33 51.96 51.82 8.62
CA ALA A 33 50.90 51.33 9.51
C ALA A 33 49.51 51.41 8.85
N ALA A 34 49.21 52.48 8.12
CA ALA A 34 47.94 52.62 7.40
C ALA A 34 47.79 51.62 6.25
N LEU A 35 48.87 51.37 5.49
CA LEU A 35 48.88 50.33 4.44
C LEU A 35 48.72 48.94 5.03
N LEU A 36 49.38 48.65 6.15
CA LEU A 36 49.24 47.37 6.85
C LEU A 36 47.80 47.17 7.36
N LEU A 37 47.19 48.23 7.91
CA LEU A 37 45.80 48.21 8.34
C LEU A 37 44.84 48.06 7.16
N LEU A 38 45.09 48.72 6.03
CA LEU A 38 44.30 48.59 4.80
C LEU A 38 44.38 47.18 4.24
N ILE A 39 45.56 46.56 4.20
CA ILE A 39 45.76 45.18 3.76
C ILE A 39 45.03 44.21 4.68
N LEU A 40 45.13 44.41 6.01
CA LEU A 40 44.43 43.59 6.98
C LEU A 40 42.91 43.69 6.81
N LEU A 41 42.39 44.91 6.59
CA LEU A 41 40.97 45.17 6.39
C LEU A 41 40.49 44.57 5.07
N LEU A 42 41.30 44.64 4.01
CA LEU A 42 41.03 44.01 2.71
C LEU A 42 41.02 42.49 2.83
N ALA A 43 41.96 41.88 3.55
CA ALA A 43 42.00 40.45 3.79
C ALA A 43 40.77 39.97 4.58
N ALA A 44 40.37 40.71 5.63
CA ALA A 44 39.16 40.43 6.38
C ALA A 44 37.89 40.55 5.51
N ALA A 45 37.83 41.55 4.63
CA ALA A 45 36.75 41.70 3.66
C ALA A 45 36.69 40.50 2.69
N VAL A 46 37.82 40.02 2.18
CA VAL A 46 37.85 38.85 1.29
C VAL A 46 37.38 37.58 1.99
N VAL A 47 37.79 37.34 3.24
CA VAL A 47 37.34 36.17 4.02
C VAL A 47 35.84 36.20 4.33
N THR A 48 35.27 37.40 4.51
CA THR A 48 33.84 37.57 4.84
C THR A 48 32.94 37.64 3.61
N LEU A 49 33.42 38.19 2.50
CA LEU A 49 32.63 38.35 1.26
C LEU A 49 32.72 37.14 0.34
N VAL A 50 33.80 36.35 0.38
CA VAL A 50 33.90 35.14 -0.43
C VAL A 50 33.12 34.02 0.29
N PRO A 51 31.96 33.58 -0.22
CA PRO A 51 31.27 32.44 0.36
C PRO A 51 32.16 31.21 0.15
N TRP A 52 32.75 30.71 1.23
CA TRP A 52 33.53 29.48 1.18
C TRP A 52 32.59 28.33 0.81
N PRO A 53 32.85 27.58 -0.28
CA PRO A 53 32.01 26.48 -0.68
C PRO A 53 32.15 25.35 0.35
N ARG A 54 31.14 25.21 1.21
CA ARG A 54 31.09 24.16 2.21
C ARG A 54 30.55 22.89 1.54
N THR A 55 31.45 21.99 1.15
CA THR A 55 31.07 20.69 0.61
C THR A 55 30.59 19.79 1.74
N VAL A 56 29.33 19.35 1.70
CA VAL A 56 28.80 18.34 2.61
C VAL A 56 28.93 16.99 1.89
N GLN A 57 29.76 16.10 2.41
CA GLN A 57 29.77 14.71 1.97
C GLN A 57 28.61 13.99 2.68
N ALA A 58 27.56 13.69 1.92
CA ALA A 58 26.46 12.87 2.40
C ALA A 58 26.71 11.43 1.91
N PRO A 59 27.21 10.52 2.76
CA PRO A 59 27.23 9.11 2.40
C PRO A 59 25.78 8.65 2.22
N PHE A 60 25.49 8.09 1.07
CA PHE A 60 24.19 7.50 0.76
C PHE A 60 24.38 6.02 0.45
N GLU A 61 23.39 5.22 0.85
CA GLU A 61 23.30 3.81 0.49
C GLU A 61 22.17 3.66 -0.54
N LEU A 62 22.45 2.97 -1.63
CA LEU A 62 21.43 2.69 -2.64
C LEU A 62 20.55 1.55 -2.12
N VAL A 63 19.33 1.90 -1.73
CA VAL A 63 18.27 0.92 -1.44
C VAL A 63 17.38 0.84 -2.68
N ALA A 64 16.97 -0.38 -3.05
CA ALA A 64 16.01 -0.57 -4.12
C ALA A 64 14.68 0.12 -3.77
N ASP A 65 14.14 0.90 -4.69
CA ASP A 65 12.86 1.59 -4.51
C ASP A 65 11.72 0.55 -4.68
N GLY A 66 11.36 -0.09 -3.58
CA GLY A 66 10.37 -1.16 -3.53
C GLY A 66 10.75 -2.23 -2.52
N ALA A 67 9.74 -2.78 -1.83
CA ALA A 67 9.93 -3.98 -1.02
C ALA A 67 10.54 -5.07 -1.90
N LEU A 68 11.69 -5.64 -1.54
CA LEU A 68 12.21 -6.87 -2.14
C LEU A 68 11.22 -7.98 -1.76
N PRO A 69 10.24 -8.32 -2.61
CA PRO A 69 9.21 -9.26 -2.22
C PRO A 69 9.91 -10.61 -2.26
N THR A 70 10.22 -11.17 -1.10
CA THR A 70 10.66 -12.55 -1.03
C THR A 70 9.49 -13.39 -1.50
N LEU A 71 9.63 -13.97 -2.69
CA LEU A 71 8.57 -14.77 -3.29
C LEU A 71 8.40 -16.04 -2.46
N GLN A 72 7.26 -16.15 -1.77
CA GLN A 72 6.89 -17.34 -1.03
C GLN A 72 5.90 -18.17 -1.85
N ALA A 73 6.08 -19.49 -1.86
CA ALA A 73 5.12 -20.38 -2.49
C ALA A 73 3.80 -20.37 -1.67
N PRO A 74 2.64 -20.17 -2.31
CA PRO A 74 1.35 -20.15 -1.60
C PRO A 74 0.92 -21.53 -1.09
N LEU A 75 1.48 -22.60 -1.66
CA LEU A 75 1.11 -23.99 -1.39
C LEU A 75 2.39 -24.83 -1.28
N GLN A 76 2.38 -25.84 -0.40
CA GLN A 76 3.41 -26.88 -0.42
C GLN A 76 3.25 -27.72 -1.68
N GLY A 77 4.33 -27.87 -2.44
CA GLY A 77 4.32 -28.60 -3.70
C GLY A 77 5.71 -28.71 -4.31
N THR A 78 5.81 -29.52 -5.35
CA THR A 78 7.07 -29.70 -6.10
C THR A 78 7.12 -28.72 -7.26
N VAL A 79 8.23 -27.99 -7.41
CA VAL A 79 8.47 -27.10 -8.56
C VAL A 79 8.66 -27.96 -9.80
N THR A 80 7.73 -27.86 -10.75
CA THR A 80 7.77 -28.65 -11.99
C THR A 80 8.57 -27.95 -13.08
N ARG A 81 8.54 -26.61 -13.11
CA ARG A 81 9.22 -25.83 -14.12
C ARG A 81 9.57 -24.44 -13.59
N VAL A 82 10.78 -24.00 -13.92
CA VAL A 82 11.24 -22.62 -13.71
C VAL A 82 11.21 -21.93 -15.06
N ALA A 83 10.40 -20.88 -15.19
CA ALA A 83 10.19 -20.18 -16.47
C ALA A 83 11.13 -18.99 -16.67
N VAL A 84 11.85 -18.57 -15.63
CA VAL A 84 12.69 -17.36 -15.62
C VAL A 84 14.15 -17.65 -15.32
N ARG A 85 15.05 -16.78 -15.79
CA ARG A 85 16.49 -16.83 -15.51
C ARG A 85 16.86 -15.83 -14.42
N GLN A 86 17.92 -16.13 -13.66
CA GLN A 86 18.44 -15.19 -12.66
C GLN A 86 18.87 -13.87 -13.33
N GLY A 87 18.44 -12.74 -12.75
CA GLY A 87 18.73 -11.40 -13.28
C GLY A 87 17.84 -10.95 -14.45
N GLN A 88 16.84 -11.75 -14.84
CA GLN A 88 15.87 -11.37 -15.86
C GLN A 88 14.89 -10.32 -15.32
N THR A 89 14.63 -9.27 -16.09
CA THR A 89 13.55 -8.31 -15.80
C THR A 89 12.21 -8.98 -16.05
N VAL A 90 11.36 -9.01 -15.02
CA VAL A 90 10.03 -9.62 -15.08
C VAL A 90 8.96 -8.58 -14.78
N ALA A 91 7.83 -8.66 -15.46
CA ALA A 91 6.69 -7.80 -15.19
C ALA A 91 5.79 -8.38 -14.09
N ALA A 92 4.96 -7.54 -13.46
CA ALA A 92 3.96 -8.00 -12.51
C ALA A 92 2.98 -8.98 -13.19
N GLY A 93 2.82 -10.17 -12.59
CA GLY A 93 1.94 -11.23 -13.12
C GLY A 93 2.61 -12.17 -14.13
N GLU A 94 3.90 -12.00 -14.43
CA GLU A 94 4.64 -12.93 -15.27
C GLU A 94 4.83 -14.29 -14.57
N LEU A 95 4.71 -15.38 -15.32
CA LEU A 95 4.88 -16.73 -14.79
C LEU A 95 6.35 -16.96 -14.41
N LEU A 96 6.62 -17.12 -13.11
CA LEU A 96 7.96 -17.40 -12.60
C LEU A 96 8.20 -18.90 -12.41
N PHE A 97 7.26 -19.57 -11.75
CA PHE A 97 7.34 -20.98 -11.36
C PHE A 97 6.01 -21.70 -11.57
N GLU A 98 6.07 -22.93 -12.05
CA GLU A 98 4.96 -23.86 -12.02
C GLU A 98 5.16 -24.81 -10.83
N ILE A 99 4.15 -24.91 -9.96
CA ILE A 99 4.18 -25.73 -8.75
C ILE A 99 3.05 -26.76 -8.83
N ARG A 100 3.38 -28.04 -8.66
CA ARG A 100 2.40 -29.12 -8.49
C ARG A 100 2.22 -29.37 -6.99
N GLY A 101 1.05 -29.02 -6.46
CA GLY A 101 0.68 -29.29 -5.08
C GLY A 101 -0.13 -30.57 -4.96
N ASP A 102 0.31 -31.52 -4.12
CA ASP A 102 -0.43 -32.76 -3.85
C ASP A 102 -1.78 -32.49 -3.17
N SER A 103 -1.87 -31.39 -2.41
CA SER A 103 -3.13 -30.92 -1.81
C SER A 103 -4.20 -30.58 -2.85
N LEU A 104 -3.84 -30.10 -4.03
CA LEU A 104 -4.81 -29.80 -5.10
C LEU A 104 -5.41 -31.08 -5.69
N LEU A 105 -4.67 -32.19 -5.70
CA LEU A 105 -5.21 -33.48 -6.15
C LEU A 105 -6.25 -34.00 -5.16
N THR A 106 -5.96 -33.93 -3.85
CA THR A 106 -6.91 -34.34 -2.81
C THR A 106 -8.19 -33.50 -2.85
N LEU A 107 -8.06 -32.18 -3.00
CA LEU A 107 -9.21 -31.27 -3.13
C LEU A 107 -10.06 -31.59 -4.37
N ASN A 108 -9.43 -31.87 -5.51
CA ASN A 108 -10.16 -32.27 -6.71
C ASN A 108 -10.86 -33.62 -6.54
N ALA A 109 -10.22 -34.59 -5.87
CA ALA A 109 -10.84 -35.88 -5.58
C ALA A 109 -12.03 -35.74 -4.61
N GLU A 110 -11.91 -34.88 -3.61
CA GLU A 110 -12.99 -34.54 -2.68
C GLU A 110 -14.15 -33.87 -3.40
N GLN A 111 -13.87 -32.88 -4.25
CA GLN A 111 -14.89 -32.21 -5.07
C GLN A 111 -15.60 -33.19 -6.01
N ALA A 112 -14.86 -34.08 -6.67
CA ALA A 112 -15.42 -35.12 -7.51
C ALA A 112 -16.33 -36.06 -6.71
N GLY A 113 -15.89 -36.51 -5.53
CA GLY A 113 -16.68 -37.35 -4.61
C GLY A 113 -17.97 -36.68 -4.16
N LEU A 114 -17.91 -35.40 -3.77
CA LEU A 114 -19.09 -34.62 -3.38
C LEU A 114 -20.05 -34.44 -4.56
N SER A 115 -19.55 -34.14 -5.76
CA SER A 115 -20.38 -33.99 -6.94
C SER A 115 -21.11 -35.28 -7.32
N ALA A 116 -20.43 -36.43 -7.21
CA ALA A 116 -21.03 -37.75 -7.43
C ALA A 116 -22.11 -38.08 -6.37
N ALA A 117 -21.87 -37.73 -5.10
CA ALA A 117 -22.84 -37.91 -4.03
C ALA A 117 -24.10 -37.06 -4.24
N VAL A 118 -23.94 -35.80 -4.67
CA VAL A 118 -25.06 -34.91 -5.00
C VAL A 118 -25.87 -35.46 -6.18
N GLN A 119 -25.19 -35.96 -7.23
CA GLN A 119 -25.87 -36.58 -8.37
C GLN A 119 -26.64 -37.83 -7.98
N ALA A 120 -26.04 -38.72 -7.18
CA ALA A 120 -26.72 -39.93 -6.70
C ALA A 120 -27.95 -39.59 -5.84
N ALA A 121 -27.86 -38.57 -4.97
CA ALA A 121 -29.01 -38.12 -4.18
C ALA A 121 -30.11 -37.50 -5.05
N ALA A 122 -29.76 -36.78 -6.11
CA ALA A 122 -30.72 -36.20 -7.05
C ALA A 122 -31.46 -37.28 -7.85
N GLU A 123 -30.75 -38.30 -8.32
CA GLU A 123 -31.36 -39.45 -9.01
C GLU A 123 -32.34 -40.20 -8.11
N GLU A 124 -32.01 -40.39 -6.84
CA GLU A 124 -32.88 -41.07 -5.89
C GLU A 124 -34.15 -40.26 -5.61
N ALA A 125 -34.03 -38.94 -5.46
CA ALA A 125 -35.18 -38.06 -5.30
C ALA A 125 -36.12 -38.13 -6.53
N ASP A 126 -35.56 -38.17 -7.74
CA ASP A 126 -36.35 -38.26 -8.98
C ASP A 126 -37.05 -39.62 -9.13
N ARG A 127 -36.39 -40.72 -8.73
CA ARG A 127 -37.00 -42.06 -8.68
C ARG A 127 -38.17 -42.13 -7.72
N LEU A 128 -38.02 -41.57 -6.51
CA LEU A 128 -39.08 -41.50 -5.52
C LEU A 128 -40.24 -40.65 -6.01
N GLN A 129 -39.95 -39.48 -6.59
CA GLN A 129 -40.96 -38.59 -7.15
C GLN A 129 -41.74 -39.25 -8.29
N THR A 130 -41.05 -39.95 -9.19
CA THR A 130 -41.67 -40.68 -10.30
C THR A 130 -42.56 -41.81 -9.79
N THR A 131 -42.09 -42.57 -8.80
CA THR A 131 -42.87 -43.65 -8.18
C THR A 131 -44.13 -43.10 -7.50
N HIS A 132 -43.99 -42.04 -6.71
CA HIS A 132 -45.12 -41.39 -6.05
C HIS A 132 -46.11 -40.83 -7.07
N ARG A 133 -45.63 -40.18 -8.13
CA ARG A 133 -46.48 -39.64 -9.21
C ARG A 133 -47.25 -40.76 -9.92
N ASN A 134 -46.60 -41.88 -10.19
CA ASN A 134 -47.24 -43.04 -10.81
C ASN A 134 -48.30 -43.65 -9.89
N ALA A 135 -48.04 -43.73 -8.58
CA ALA A 135 -49.00 -44.22 -7.59
C ALA A 135 -50.24 -43.31 -7.49
N VAL A 136 -50.05 -41.99 -7.44
CA VAL A 136 -51.15 -41.01 -7.44
C VAL A 136 -51.97 -41.12 -8.73
N ALA A 137 -51.30 -41.15 -9.89
CA ALA A 137 -51.99 -41.27 -11.17
C ALA A 137 -52.77 -42.59 -11.30
N ALA A 138 -52.30 -43.68 -10.70
CA ALA A 138 -53.04 -44.95 -10.67
C ALA A 138 -54.29 -44.85 -9.79
N ALA A 139 -54.17 -44.26 -8.59
CA ALA A 139 -55.29 -44.05 -7.68
C ALA A 139 -56.36 -43.12 -8.27
N GLU A 140 -55.94 -42.07 -8.98
CA GLU A 140 -56.85 -41.17 -9.69
C GLU A 140 -57.66 -41.88 -10.78
N ARG A 141 -57.02 -42.77 -11.56
CA ARG A 141 -57.71 -43.58 -12.57
C ARG A 141 -58.75 -44.49 -11.94
N GLU A 142 -58.42 -45.14 -10.83
CA GLU A 142 -59.35 -46.02 -10.13
C GLU A 142 -60.56 -45.24 -9.60
N ALA A 143 -60.33 -44.08 -8.98
CA ALA A 143 -61.42 -43.22 -8.49
C ALA A 143 -62.34 -42.75 -9.62
N GLU A 144 -61.78 -42.43 -10.80
CA GLU A 144 -62.55 -42.02 -11.97
C GLU A 144 -63.43 -43.16 -12.50
N LEU A 145 -62.88 -44.38 -12.59
CA LEU A 145 -63.66 -45.56 -12.99
C LEU A 145 -64.83 -45.82 -12.03
N LEU A 146 -64.60 -45.70 -10.72
CA LEU A 146 -65.66 -45.85 -9.72
C LEU A 146 -66.73 -44.77 -9.86
N ARG A 147 -66.35 -43.51 -10.12
CA ARG A 147 -67.30 -42.41 -10.35
C ARG A 147 -68.15 -42.64 -11.58
N GLN A 148 -67.55 -43.09 -12.68
CA GLN A 148 -68.27 -43.42 -13.91
C GLN A 148 -69.26 -44.55 -13.68
N GLY A 149 -68.87 -45.60 -12.96
CA GLY A 149 -69.78 -46.69 -12.57
C GLY A 149 -70.97 -46.19 -11.75
N LEU A 150 -70.73 -45.36 -10.72
CA LEU A 150 -71.81 -44.79 -9.90
C LEU A 150 -72.75 -43.88 -10.71
N ALA A 151 -72.21 -43.10 -11.66
CA ALA A 151 -73.02 -42.24 -12.52
C ALA A 151 -73.95 -43.05 -13.44
N GLN A 152 -73.45 -44.16 -14.01
CA GLN A 152 -74.26 -45.06 -14.83
C GLN A 152 -75.40 -45.68 -14.04
N SER A 153 -75.14 -46.16 -12.81
CA SER A 153 -76.17 -46.74 -11.94
C SER A 153 -77.28 -45.73 -11.63
N ARG A 154 -76.92 -44.48 -11.28
CA ARG A 154 -77.90 -43.41 -11.02
C ARG A 154 -78.76 -43.09 -12.25
N GLN A 155 -78.17 -43.11 -13.44
CA GLN A 155 -78.89 -42.84 -14.68
C GLN A 155 -79.87 -43.97 -15.05
N HIS A 156 -79.51 -45.21 -14.73
CA HIS A 156 -80.40 -46.36 -14.91
C HIS A 156 -81.62 -46.24 -14.00
N GLU A 157 -81.41 -45.93 -12.72
CA GLU A 157 -82.51 -45.76 -11.75
C GLU A 157 -83.49 -44.65 -12.17
N SER A 158 -83.00 -43.48 -12.60
CA SER A 158 -83.88 -42.40 -13.06
C SER A 158 -84.67 -42.76 -14.32
N THR A 159 -84.02 -43.46 -15.27
CA THR A 159 -84.68 -43.95 -16.49
C THR A 159 -85.81 -44.92 -16.16
N LEU A 160 -85.57 -45.85 -15.23
CA LEU A 160 -86.59 -46.80 -14.77
C LEU A 160 -87.77 -46.08 -14.10
N GLN A 161 -87.52 -45.06 -13.28
CA GLN A 161 -88.57 -44.25 -12.67
C GLN A 161 -89.43 -43.53 -13.71
N THR A 162 -88.82 -42.88 -14.72
CA THR A 162 -89.55 -42.19 -15.79
C THR A 162 -90.42 -43.15 -16.62
N LEU A 163 -89.95 -44.38 -16.86
CA LEU A 163 -90.72 -45.40 -17.57
C LEU A 163 -91.94 -45.89 -16.77
N LEU A 164 -91.79 -46.02 -15.45
CA LEU A 164 -92.89 -46.40 -14.57
C LEU A 164 -93.98 -45.31 -14.52
N GLU A 165 -93.58 -44.04 -14.45
CA GLU A 165 -94.51 -42.90 -14.45
C GLU A 165 -95.33 -42.83 -15.74
N ARG A 166 -94.72 -43.05 -16.92
CA ARG A 166 -95.42 -43.06 -18.21
C ARG A 166 -96.45 -44.17 -18.37
N LYS A 167 -96.34 -45.28 -17.64
CA LYS A 167 -97.26 -46.42 -17.76
C LYS A 167 -98.52 -46.28 -16.89
N GLN A 168 -98.58 -45.27 -16.00
CA GLN A 168 -99.73 -45.00 -15.14
C GLN A 168 -100.68 -43.91 -15.65
N GLN A 169 -100.31 -43.19 -16.73
CA GLN A 169 -101.20 -42.30 -17.48
C GLN A 169 -101.88 -43.05 -18.62
#